data_AF-A0A7C5EXH3-F1
#
_entry.id   AF-A0A7C5EXH3-F1
#
_cell.length_a   1.000
_cell.length_b   1.000
_cell.length_c   1.000
_cell.angle_alpha   90.00
_cell.angle_beta   90.00
_cell.angle_gamma   90.00
#
_symmetry.space_group_name_H-M   'P 1'
#
loop_
_entity.id
_entity.type
_entity.pdbx_description
1 polymer ?
#
loop_
_entity_poly.entity_id
_entity_poly.type
_entity_poly.pdbx_seq_one_letter_code
_entity_poly.pdbx_strand_id
1 'polypeptide(L)' 'MWDLRTPSGWFFTLLGVILSLTGVFASDLRAPLTEVNVNLYAGLGMLLFGGLLLWLARRAS' A
#
# COMPACT_ATOMS: atom_id res chain seq x y z
N MET A 1 25.66 -0.87 2.73
CA MET A 1 24.70 -0.61 1.62
C MET A 1 23.37 -0.30 2.30
N TRP A 2 22.69 0.79 1.94
CA TRP A 2 21.38 1.08 2.54
C TRP A 2 20.44 -0.09 2.22
N ASP A 3 19.75 -0.60 3.24
CA ASP A 3 18.80 -1.70 3.05
C ASP A 3 17.66 -1.20 2.14
N LEU A 4 17.61 -1.73 0.92
CA LEU A 4 16.61 -1.35 -0.08
C LEU A 4 15.18 -1.62 0.42
N ARG A 5 15.00 -2.55 1.35
CA ARG A 5 13.69 -2.89 1.94
C ARG A 5 13.09 -1.71 2.70
N THR A 6 13.91 -0.85 3.30
CA THR A 6 13.44 0.30 4.08
C THR A 6 12.78 1.38 3.22
N PRO A 7 13.44 1.98 2.20
CA PRO A 7 12.81 2.97 1.34
C PRO A 7 11.65 2.38 0.53
N SER A 8 11.80 1.16 -0.01
CA SER A 8 10.71 0.49 -0.73
C SER A 8 9.51 0.21 0.18
N GLY A 9 9.74 -0.28 1.39
CA GLY A 9 8.69 -0.56 2.37
C GLY A 9 7.89 0.68 2.74
N TRP A 10 8.56 1.82 2.97
CA TRP A 10 7.89 3.09 3.23
C TRP A 10 7.08 3.59 2.04
N PHE A 11 7.63 3.50 0.83
CA PHE A 11 6.94 3.90 -0.39
C PHE A 11 5.63 3.13 -0.60
N PHE A 12 5.67 1.80 -0.54
CA PHE A 12 4.48 0.97 -0.70
C PHE A 12 3.48 1.15 0.44
N THR A 13 3.96 1.29 1.67
CA THR A 13 3.06 1.54 2.81
C THR A 13 2.34 2.87 2.65
N LEU A 14 3.04 3.94 2.27
CA LEU A 14 2.44 5.26 2.09
C LEU A 14 1.38 5.26 0.97
N LEU A 15 1.71 4.69 -0.19
CA LEU A 15 0.73 4.54 -1.27
C LEU A 15 -0.46 3.68 -0.86
N GLY A 16 -0.21 2.59 -0.12
CA GLY A 16 -1.25 1.72 0.40
C GLY A 16 -2.21 2.44 1.34
N VAL A 17 -1.68 3.30 2.23
CA VAL A 17 -2.51 4.16 3.09
C VAL A 17 -3.36 5.10 2.26
N ILE A 18 -2.77 5.82 1.30
CA ILE A 18 -3.50 6.78 0.45
C ILE A 18 -4.62 6.07 -0.30
N LEU A 19 -4.33 4.95 -0.96
CA LEU A 19 -5.33 4.22 -1.74
C LEU A 19 -6.43 3.60 -0.86
N SER A 20 -6.09 3.11 0.33
CA SER A 20 -7.08 2.57 1.28
C SER A 20 -8.00 3.69 1.79
N LEU A 21 -7.46 4.85 2.13
CA LEU A 21 -8.25 6.02 2.53
C LEU A 21 -9.17 6.48 1.39
N THR A 22 -8.65 6.59 0.17
CA THR A 22 -9.47 6.93 -1.01
C THR A 22 -10.55 5.88 -1.24
N GLY A 23 -10.24 4.60 -1.11
CA GLY A 23 -11.21 3.51 -1.24
C GLY A 23 -12.33 3.58 -0.19
N VAL A 24 -12.03 3.99 1.04
CA VAL A 24 -13.03 4.07 2.13
C VAL A 24 -13.84 5.37 2.08
N PHE A 25 -13.19 6.52 1.88
CA PHE A 25 -13.84 7.83 1.98
C PHE A 25 -14.33 8.40 0.65
N ALA A 26 -13.82 7.90 -0.47
CA ALA A 26 -14.19 8.35 -1.81
C ALA A 26 -14.43 7.13 -2.72
N SER A 27 -15.32 6.24 -2.28
CA SER A 27 -15.67 5.02 -3.02
C SER A 27 -16.24 5.30 -4.41
N ASP A 28 -16.78 6.50 -4.63
CA ASP A 28 -17.26 6.95 -5.94
C ASP A 28 -16.12 7.23 -6.94
N LEU A 29 -14.90 7.52 -6.44
CA LEU A 29 -13.69 7.67 -7.24
C LEU A 29 -13.11 6.31 -7.62
N ARG A 30 -13.91 5.48 -8.30
CA ARG A 30 -13.52 4.15 -8.76
C ARG A 30 -13.17 4.13 -10.25
N ALA A 31 -12.49 3.07 -10.68
CA ALA A 31 -12.18 2.86 -12.09
C ALA A 31 -13.49 2.72 -12.91
N PRO A 32 -13.63 3.38 -14.08
CA PRO A 32 -14.88 3.38 -14.86
C PRO A 32 -15.34 2.01 -15.36
N LEU A 33 -14.39 1.06 -15.47
CA LEU A 33 -14.60 -0.25 -16.07
C LEU A 33 -14.96 -1.34 -15.05
N THR A 34 -15.12 -1.00 -13.77
CA THR A 34 -15.41 -1.99 -12.74
C THR A 34 -16.25 -1.41 -11.62
N GLU A 35 -17.19 -2.23 -11.14
CA GLU A 35 -18.02 -1.91 -9.99
C GLU A 35 -17.28 -2.11 -8.66
N VAL A 36 -16.15 -2.81 -8.68
CA VAL A 36 -15.37 -3.19 -7.52
C VAL A 36 -14.46 -2.04 -7.07
N ASN A 37 -14.30 -1.87 -5.75
CA ASN A 37 -13.46 -0.82 -5.16
C ASN A 37 -11.96 -1.11 -5.33
N VAL A 38 -11.42 -0.88 -6.53
CA VAL A 38 -10.02 -1.16 -6.89
C VAL A 38 -9.03 -0.44 -5.98
N ASN A 39 -9.32 0.80 -5.58
CA ASN A 39 -8.46 1.57 -4.69
C ASN A 39 -8.26 0.84 -3.36
N LEU A 40 -9.32 0.29 -2.78
CA LEU A 40 -9.24 -0.46 -1.54
C LEU A 40 -8.44 -1.76 -1.69
N TYR A 41 -8.71 -2.56 -2.73
CA TYR A 41 -7.97 -3.82 -2.97
C TYR A 41 -6.49 -3.57 -3.22
N ALA A 42 -6.16 -2.61 -4.10
CA ALA A 42 -4.78 -2.25 -4.38
C ALA A 42 -4.09 -1.65 -3.14
N GLY A 43 -4.79 -0.79 -2.40
CA GLY A 43 -4.30 -0.19 -1.16
C GLY A 43 -3.94 -1.24 -0.11
N LEU A 44 -4.84 -2.19 0.14
CA LEU A 44 -4.59 -3.30 1.07
C LEU A 44 -3.41 -4.17 0.62
N GLY A 45 -3.31 -4.48 -0.68
CA GLY A 45 -2.17 -5.22 -1.24
C GLY A 45 -0.84 -4.48 -1.03
N MET A 46 -0.82 -3.17 -1.27
CA MET A 46 0.37 -2.33 -1.06
C MET A 46 0.73 -2.21 0.43
N LEU A 47 -0.25 -2.09 1.33
CA LEU A 47 -0.03 -2.09 2.78
C LEU A 47 0.58 -3.40 3.26
N LEU A 48 0.06 -4.53 2.79
CA LEU A 48 0.57 -5.84 3.14
C LEU A 48 2.01 -6.00 2.66
N PHE A 49 2.30 -5.66 1.41
CA PHE A 49 3.64 -5.76 0.85
C PHE A 49 4.65 -4.79 1.52
N GLY A 50 4.29 -3.51 1.67
CA GLY A 50 5.12 -2.51 2.32
C GLY A 50 5.38 -2.84 3.79
N GLY A 51 4.36 -3.28 4.52
CA GLY A 51 4.48 -3.72 5.91
C GLY A 51 5.40 -4.93 6.06
N LEU A 52 5.31 -5.93 5.16
CA LEU A 52 6.21 -7.07 5.14
C LEU A 52 7.67 -6.65 4.89
N LEU A 53 7.91 -5.73 3.95
CA LEU A 53 9.25 -5.22 3.70
C LEU A 53 9.83 -4.49 4.91
N LEU A 54 9.05 -3.60 5.54
CA LEU A 54 9.49 -2.88 6.74
C LEU A 54 9.73 -3.83 7.91
N TRP A 55 8.90 -4.85 8.06
CA TRP A 55 9.09 -5.88 9.09
C TRP A 55 10.37 -6.70 8.86
N LEU A 56 10.65 -7.11 7.63
CA LEU A 56 11.89 -7.79 7.27
C LEU A 56 13.11 -6.90 7.47
N ALA A 57 13.02 -5.61 7.12
CA ALA A 57 14.09 -4.64 7.33
C ALA A 57 14.41 -4.46 8.82
N ARG A 58 13.38 -4.39 9.67
CA ARG A 58 13.54 -4.32 11.14
C ARG A 58 14.16 -5.58 11.73
N ARG A 59 13.89 -6.76 11.16
CA ARG A 59 14.48 -8.03 11.61
C ARG A 59 15.93 -8.20 11.21
N ALA A 60 16.37 -7.52 10.16
CA ALA A 60 17.72 -7.62 9.63
C ALA A 60 18.69 -6.53 10.14
N SER A 61 18.19 -5.57 10.92
CA SER A 61 18.97 -4.54 11.62
C SER A 61 19.30 -4.99 13.04
#